data_AF-A0A6N2LM02-F1
#
_entry.id   AF-A0A6N2LM02-F1
#
_cell.length_a   1.000
_cell.length_b   1.000
_cell.length_c   1.000
_cell.angle_alpha   90.00
_cell.angle_beta   90.00
_cell.angle_gamma   90.00
#
_symmetry.space_group_name_H-M   'P 1'
#
loop_
_entity.id
_entity.type
_entity.pdbx_description
1 polymer ?
#
loop_
_entity_poly.entity_id
_entity_poly.type
_entity_poly.pdbx_seq_one_letter_code
_entity_poly.pdbx_strand_id
1 'polypeptide(L)'
;MVHVGRLHHHKMIEHLIRYVGHCNVGTDIKQASFLGQRGDYVASGSDDGKWFIWEKQTGRLIKMLIGDEAVVNCIQCHPFDCVVATSGIDKTIKCFSSIDCVWGSSWT
;
A
#
# COMPACT_ATOMS: atom_id res chain seq x y z
N MET A 1 -8.75 -2.55 7.16
CA MET A 1 -7.50 -3.10 7.75
C MET A 1 -6.85 -4.05 6.76
N VAL A 2 -5.52 -4.14 6.73
CA VAL A 2 -4.78 -5.09 5.86
C VAL A 2 -4.14 -6.17 6.71
N HIS A 3 -4.15 -7.39 6.21
CA HIS A 3 -3.60 -8.57 6.87
C HIS A 3 -2.57 -9.25 5.99
N VAL A 4 -1.42 -9.61 6.57
CA VAL A 4 -0.38 -10.39 5.88
C VAL A 4 -0.13 -11.67 6.66
N GLY A 5 -0.17 -12.80 5.94
CA GLY A 5 0.09 -14.13 6.48
C GLY A 5 1.11 -14.89 5.65
N ARG A 6 1.66 -15.96 6.24
CA ARG A 6 2.58 -16.87 5.55
C ARG A 6 1.79 -18.07 5.01
N LEU A 7 1.95 -18.30 3.70
CA LEU A 7 1.38 -19.45 3.03
C LEU A 7 2.36 -20.62 3.07
N HIS A 8 1.86 -21.82 3.34
CA HIS A 8 2.61 -23.06 3.24
C HIS A 8 1.69 -24.12 2.62
N HIS A 9 2.11 -24.78 1.53
CA HIS A 9 1.28 -25.74 0.79
C HIS A 9 -0.14 -25.22 0.50
N HIS A 10 -0.24 -23.98 0.00
CA HIS A 10 -1.51 -23.30 -0.32
C HIS A 10 -2.46 -23.08 0.87
N LYS A 11 -1.99 -23.31 2.09
CA LYS A 11 -2.74 -23.06 3.32
C LYS A 11 -2.12 -21.88 4.06
N MET A 12 -2.95 -20.96 4.53
CA MET A 12 -2.51 -19.93 5.46
C MET A 12 -2.26 -20.60 6.81
N ILE A 13 -1.00 -20.63 7.24
CA ILE A 13 -0.61 -21.31 8.48
C ILE A 13 -0.44 -20.31 9.61
N GLU A 14 -0.03 -19.07 9.30
CA GLU A 14 0.25 -18.05 10.31
C GLU A 14 -0.24 -16.68 9.85
N HIS A 15 -1.03 -16.03 10.71
CA HIS A 15 -1.42 -14.63 10.57
C HIS A 15 -0.38 -13.79 11.31
N LEU A 16 0.52 -13.13 10.57
CA LEU A 16 1.72 -12.53 11.16
C LEU A 16 1.48 -11.10 11.62
N ILE A 17 0.92 -10.25 10.76
CA ILE A 17 0.85 -8.80 11.02
C ILE A 17 -0.45 -8.20 10.51
N ARG A 18 -1.00 -7.26 11.30
CA ARG A 18 -2.17 -6.44 10.99
C ARG A 18 -1.75 -4.98 10.82
N TYR A 19 -2.11 -4.37 9.70
CA TYR A 19 -1.85 -2.97 9.40
C TYR A 19 -3.13 -2.14 9.54
N VAL A 20 -3.04 -1.08 10.34
CA VAL A 20 -4.16 -0.22 10.75
C VAL A 20 -3.91 1.24 10.38
N GLY A 21 -4.98 2.03 10.34
CA GLY A 21 -4.93 3.49 10.09
C GLY A 21 -5.80 3.95 8.92
N HIS A 22 -5.98 3.12 7.89
CA HIS A 22 -6.88 3.41 6.77
C HIS A 22 -8.35 3.14 7.13
N CYS A 23 -9.25 3.88 6.50
CA CYS A 23 -10.69 3.86 6.74
C CYS A 23 -11.40 3.31 5.49
N ASN A 24 -12.08 2.18 5.62
CA ASN A 24 -12.90 1.61 4.53
C ASN A 24 -14.30 1.37 5.10
N VAL A 25 -15.22 2.27 4.82
CA VAL A 25 -16.58 2.29 5.39
C VAL A 25 -17.63 2.33 4.29
N GLY A 26 -17.30 2.91 3.13
CA GLY A 26 -18.20 3.02 1.98
C GLY A 26 -17.87 2.04 0.85
N THR A 27 -16.67 1.45 0.83
CA THR A 27 -16.28 0.44 -0.16
C THR A 27 -15.69 -0.81 0.47
N ASP A 28 -16.04 -1.97 -0.11
CA ASP A 28 -15.76 -3.26 0.51
C ASP A 28 -14.35 -3.80 0.20
N ILE A 29 -13.76 -3.42 -0.93
CA ILE A 29 -12.51 -4.03 -1.42
C ILE A 29 -11.50 -2.97 -1.84
N LYS A 30 -10.33 -3.00 -1.19
CA LYS A 30 -9.13 -2.24 -1.59
C LYS A 30 -8.05 -3.19 -2.05
N GLN A 31 -7.29 -2.76 -3.05
CA GLN A 31 -6.05 -3.44 -3.38
C GLN A 31 -5.04 -3.26 -2.22
N ALA A 32 -4.33 -4.34 -1.90
CA ALA A 32 -3.13 -4.31 -1.09
C ALA A 32 -1.95 -4.79 -1.96
N SER A 33 -0.82 -4.08 -1.87
CA SER A 33 0.36 -4.34 -2.70
C SER A 33 1.62 -4.36 -1.84
N PHE A 34 2.57 -5.22 -2.20
CA PHE A 34 3.92 -5.15 -1.65
C PHE A 34 4.73 -4.13 -2.46
N LEU A 35 5.46 -3.27 -1.74
CA LEU A 35 6.43 -2.34 -2.32
C LEU A 35 7.82 -2.67 -1.79
N GLY A 36 8.87 -2.25 -2.49
CA GLY A 36 10.24 -2.72 -2.20
C GLY A 36 10.68 -3.73 -3.23
N GLN A 37 11.95 -3.68 -3.67
CA GLN A 37 12.53 -4.78 -4.47
C GLN A 37 12.41 -6.13 -3.77
N ARG A 38 12.40 -6.13 -2.42
CA ARG A 38 12.24 -7.32 -1.59
C ARG A 38 10.84 -7.43 -0.95
N GLY A 39 9.92 -6.53 -1.32
CA GLY A 39 8.58 -6.47 -0.72
C GLY A 39 8.62 -6.14 0.78
N ASP A 40 9.47 -5.20 1.19
CA ASP A 40 9.69 -4.79 2.59
C ASP A 40 8.60 -3.84 3.11
N TYR A 41 7.74 -3.36 2.23
CA TYR A 41 6.63 -2.48 2.56
C TYR A 41 5.29 -3.05 2.10
N VAL A 42 4.24 -2.68 2.80
CA VAL A 42 2.85 -2.96 2.42
C VAL A 42 2.18 -1.63 2.12
N ALA A 43 1.38 -1.57 1.06
CA ALA A 43 0.58 -0.40 0.73
C ALA A 43 -0.88 -0.77 0.47
N SER A 44 -1.78 0.14 0.81
CA SER A 44 -3.22 0.01 0.53
C SER A 44 -3.92 1.37 0.51
N GLY A 45 -5.02 1.44 -0.24
CA GLY A 45 -5.86 2.62 -0.38
C GLY A 45 -6.90 2.73 0.73
N SER A 46 -7.62 3.86 0.75
CA SER A 46 -8.58 4.23 1.79
C SER A 46 -9.73 5.03 1.19
N ASP A 47 -10.89 5.03 1.87
CA ASP A 47 -12.08 5.82 1.52
C ASP A 47 -11.97 7.30 1.91
N ASP A 48 -10.82 7.75 2.42
CA ASP A 48 -10.54 9.14 2.72
C ASP A 48 -9.61 9.81 1.69
N GLY A 49 -9.54 9.22 0.48
CA GLY A 49 -8.71 9.70 -0.63
C GLY A 49 -7.20 9.46 -0.46
N LYS A 50 -6.80 8.84 0.65
CA LYS A 50 -5.39 8.59 0.94
C LYS A 50 -4.99 7.16 0.64
N TRP A 51 -3.70 6.98 0.47
CA TRP A 51 -3.06 5.68 0.49
C TRP A 51 -1.94 5.67 1.53
N PHE A 52 -1.70 4.48 2.05
CA PHE A 52 -0.89 4.28 3.24
C PHE A 52 0.23 3.31 2.91
N ILE A 53 1.39 3.54 3.53
CA ILE A 53 2.57 2.69 3.39
C ILE A 53 3.02 2.29 4.80
N TRP A 54 3.15 1.00 5.04
CA TRP A 54 3.65 0.44 6.28
C TRP A 54 4.93 -0.36 6.05
N GLU A 55 5.80 -0.37 7.06
CA GLU A 55 6.93 -1.30 7.12
C GLU A 55 6.41 -2.70 7.44
N LYS A 56 6.76 -3.67 6.58
CA LYS A 56 6.19 -5.01 6.64
C LYS A 56 6.56 -5.76 7.91
N GLN A 57 7.78 -5.59 8.43
CA GLN A 57 8.24 -6.35 9.60
C GLN A 57 7.64 -5.87 10.91
N THR A 58 7.38 -4.56 11.04
CA THR A 58 6.98 -3.94 12.31
C THR A 58 5.51 -3.55 12.33
N GLY A 59 4.86 -3.45 11.16
CA GLY A 59 3.52 -2.86 11.04
C GLY A 59 3.50 -1.34 11.18
N ARG A 60 4.66 -0.69 11.33
CA ARG A 60 4.75 0.75 11.55
C ARG A 60 4.30 1.52 10.32
N LEU A 61 3.39 2.48 10.51
CA LEU A 61 2.99 3.41 9.46
C LEU A 61 4.18 4.31 9.10
N ILE A 62 4.57 4.31 7.84
CA ILE A 62 5.69 5.08 7.30
C ILE A 62 5.19 6.38 6.71
N LYS A 63 4.18 6.28 5.83
CA LYS A 63 3.64 7.42 5.09
C LYS A 63 2.15 7.27 4.82
N MET A 64 1.53 8.43 4.64
CA MET A 64 0.15 8.60 4.21
C MET A 64 0.15 9.72 3.17
N LEU A 65 -0.34 9.42 1.97
CA LEU A 65 -0.24 10.29 0.81
C LEU A 65 -1.62 10.44 0.17
N ILE A 66 -1.92 11.61 -0.40
CA ILE A 66 -3.19 11.87 -1.09
C ILE A 66 -3.09 11.29 -2.49
N GLY A 67 -3.91 10.27 -2.81
CA GLY A 67 -3.94 9.59 -4.11
C GLY A 67 -5.21 9.83 -4.91
N ASP A 68 -6.27 10.31 -4.26
CA ASP A 68 -7.59 10.55 -4.83
C ASP A 68 -8.32 11.62 -4.01
N GLU A 69 -9.30 12.32 -4.59
CA GLU A 69 -10.10 13.29 -3.84
C GLU A 69 -11.08 12.60 -2.88
N ALA A 70 -11.54 11.41 -3.26
CA ALA A 70 -12.53 10.68 -2.47
C ALA A 70 -12.00 9.31 -2.01
N VAL A 71 -11.56 8.45 -2.93
CA VAL A 71 -11.35 7.04 -2.60
C VAL A 71 -10.21 6.47 -3.40
N VAL A 72 -9.17 5.93 -2.77
CA VAL A 72 -8.14 5.15 -3.47
C VAL A 72 -8.53 3.68 -3.46
N ASN A 73 -8.70 3.07 -4.63
CA ASN A 73 -9.07 1.66 -4.78
C ASN A 73 -7.88 0.77 -5.17
N CYS A 74 -7.03 1.27 -6.06
CA CYS A 74 -5.95 0.51 -6.67
C CYS A 74 -4.60 1.16 -6.40
N ILE A 75 -3.58 0.33 -6.17
CA ILE A 75 -2.20 0.76 -5.97
C ILE A 75 -1.29 -0.25 -6.67
N GLN A 76 -0.49 0.22 -7.62
CA GLN A 76 0.42 -0.62 -8.39
C GLN A 76 1.82 0.00 -8.38
N CYS A 77 2.83 -0.80 -8.04
CA CYS A 77 4.22 -0.41 -8.24
C CYS A 77 4.67 -0.75 -9.65
N HIS A 78 5.50 0.11 -10.24
CA HIS A 78 6.25 -0.26 -11.42
C HIS A 78 7.23 -1.41 -11.05
N PRO A 79 7.38 -2.43 -11.91
CA PRO A 79 8.22 -3.59 -11.59
C PRO A 79 9.72 -3.29 -11.48
N PHE A 80 10.19 -2.20 -12.09
CA PHE A 80 11.62 -1.88 -12.19
C PHE A 80 11.98 -0.49 -11.65
N ASP A 81 11.04 0.45 -11.69
CA ASP A 81 11.29 1.84 -11.35
C ASP A 81 10.64 2.15 -10.02
N CYS A 82 11.19 3.13 -9.30
CA CYS A 82 10.63 3.60 -8.05
C CYS A 82 9.42 4.52 -8.31
N VAL A 83 8.37 3.95 -8.91
CA VAL A 83 7.14 4.63 -9.26
C VAL A 83 5.95 3.81 -8.77
N VAL A 84 4.97 4.49 -8.18
CA VAL A 84 3.69 3.93 -7.77
C VAL A 84 2.57 4.67 -8.47
N ALA A 85 1.64 3.94 -9.07
CA ALA A 85 0.40 4.48 -9.61
C ALA A 85 -0.75 4.17 -8.65
N THR A 86 -1.59 5.16 -8.39
CA THR A 86 -2.83 5.02 -7.63
C THR A 86 -4.02 5.44 -8.49
N SER A 87 -5.14 4.74 -8.33
CA SER A 87 -6.40 5.14 -8.93
C SER A 87 -7.58 4.90 -7.99
N GLY A 88 -8.63 5.68 -8.21
CA GLY A 88 -9.78 5.78 -7.34
C GLY A 88 -11.09 5.94 -8.09
N ILE A 89 -11.96 6.80 -7.58
CA ILE A 89 -13.23 7.16 -8.23
C ILE A 89 -13.03 8.39 -9.13
N ASP A 90 -11.97 9.16 -8.91
CA ASP A 90 -11.60 10.29 -9.76
C ASP A 90 -11.35 9.83 -11.20
N LYS A 91 -11.48 10.77 -12.14
CA LYS A 91 -11.16 10.55 -13.56
C LYS A 91 -9.66 10.54 -13.87
N THR A 92 -8.81 10.42 -12.85
CA THR A 92 -7.36 10.60 -12.96
C THR A 92 -6.62 9.43 -12.31
N ILE A 93 -5.44 9.13 -12.87
CA ILE A 93 -4.45 8.27 -12.24
C ILE A 93 -3.35 9.18 -11.71
N LYS A 94 -2.93 8.97 -10.47
CA LYS A 94 -1.84 9.74 -9.87
C LYS A 94 -0.61 8.85 -9.75
N CYS A 95 0.55 9.38 -10.11
CA CYS A 95 1.82 8.68 -10.08
C CYS A 95 2.75 9.35 -9.06
N PHE A 96 3.46 8.54 -8.28
CA PHE A 96 4.37 8.98 -7.22
C PHE A 96 5.75 8.39 -7.47
N SER A 97 6.79 9.22 -7.38
CA SER A 97 8.17 8.81 -7.58
C SER A 97 8.96 8.73 -6.26
N SER A 98 10.24 8.35 -6.32
CA SER A 98 11.13 8.26 -5.15
C SER A 98 11.25 9.58 -4.37
N ILE A 99 11.15 10.73 -5.03
CA ILE A 99 11.19 12.06 -4.41
C ILE A 99 9.94 12.30 -3.55
N ASP A 100 8.78 11.86 -4.03
CA ASP A 100 7.50 12.04 -3.32
C ASP A 100 7.38 11.04 -2.17
N CYS A 101 7.97 9.86 -2.35
CA CYS A 101 7.88 8.76 -1.40
C CYS A 101 8.96 8.76 -0.32
N VAL A 102 9.98 9.65 -0.37
CA VAL A 102 11.19 9.71 0.50
C VAL A 102 11.41 8.41 1.27
N TRP A 103 11.83 7.40 0.52
CA TRP A 103 12.27 6.15 1.10
C TRP A 103 13.57 6.42 1.85
N GLY A 104 13.72 5.93 3.09
CA GLY A 104 15.05 5.84 3.68
C GLY A 104 15.99 5.08 2.74
N SER A 105 17.29 5.30 2.86
CA SER A 105 18.39 4.82 1.99
C SER A 105 18.51 3.29 1.78
N SER A 106 17.46 2.51 2.00
CA SER A 106 17.41 1.05 1.95
C SER A 106 17.00 0.47 0.58
N TRP A 107 17.05 1.25 -0.50
CA TRP A 107 16.76 0.78 -1.87
C TRP A 107 18.00 0.50 -2.72
N THR A 108 19.18 0.52 -2.09
CA THR A 108 20.43 -0.05 -2.63
C THR A 108 20.79 -1.31 -1.87
#